data_AF-A0A4W2DNU4-F1
#
_entry.id   AF-A0A4W2DNU4-F1
#
_cell.length_a   1.000
_cell.length_b   1.000
_cell.length_c   1.000
_cell.angle_alpha   90.00
_cell.angle_beta   90.00
_cell.angle_gamma   90.00
#
_symmetry.space_group_name_H-M   'P 1'
#
loop_
_entity.id
_entity.type
_entity.pdbx_description
1 polymer ?
#
loop_
_entity_poly.entity_id
_entity_poly.type
_entity_poly.pdbx_seq_one_letter_code
_entity_poly.pdbx_strand_id
1 'polypeptide(L)'
;MVRRRALRRCLQLLAPLAEPARRGRGRRNSGAGLRGPSRCAGAPWPVAEELQQQKRRRARPTAPRAWSSPKNMDENETNQLLMTSNQYPKEAVRKRQNSRNSGGSDSSRFSRKSFKLDYRLEEDVTKSKKGKDGRFVNPWPTWKNPSIPSLLRWVITERDHSSVPCSKELDKELPVLKPYFIDDPEEAGVRGAGLRVTWLGHATVMVEMDELILLTDPIFSARASPSQRMGPKRFRRAPCTVEELPRIDAVLVSHNHYDHLDCNSVIALNERFGNELRWFVPLGLLDWMQKCGCENVIELDWWEENCVPGHDKVTFVFTPSQHWCKRTLMDDNKVLWGSWSVLGPWNRFFFAGDTGYCSAFEEIGKRFGPFDLAAIPIGAYEPRWFMKYQHVDPEEAVKIHIDVQAKKSVAIHWGTFALANEVSTTVVTVTHCVSDIG
;
A
#
# COMPACT_ATOMS: atom_id res chain seq x y z
N MET A 1 -38.74 -26.04 9.09
CA MET A 1 -40.03 -25.81 8.40
C MET A 1 -40.11 -24.33 8.06
N VAL A 2 -39.77 -23.89 6.84
CA VAL A 2 -40.69 -23.71 5.66
C VAL A 2 -41.80 -22.71 6.04
N ARG A 3 -41.90 -21.47 5.52
CA ARG A 3 -41.89 -20.92 4.13
C ARG A 3 -41.39 -19.45 4.18
N ARG A 4 -40.52 -18.91 3.31
CA ARG A 4 -40.51 -18.65 1.84
C ARG A 4 -41.58 -17.67 1.30
N ARG A 5 -41.05 -16.57 0.74
CA ARG A 5 -41.47 -15.75 -0.43
C ARG A 5 -42.44 -14.56 -0.23
N ALA A 6 -41.92 -13.35 -0.42
CA ALA A 6 -42.16 -12.37 -1.53
C ALA A 6 -41.53 -11.02 -1.07
N LEU A 7 -40.92 -10.13 -1.86
CA LEU A 7 -41.11 -9.74 -3.24
C LEU A 7 -39.76 -9.44 -3.93
N ARG A 8 -39.65 -9.91 -5.17
CA ARG A 8 -38.84 -9.34 -6.25
C ARG A 8 -39.63 -8.18 -6.87
N ARG A 9 -38.98 -7.06 -7.23
CA ARG A 9 -39.18 -6.27 -8.46
C ARG A 9 -38.39 -4.96 -8.39
N CYS A 10 -37.35 -4.85 -9.21
CA CYS A 10 -37.02 -3.69 -10.05
C CYS A 10 -35.72 -4.01 -10.82
N LEU A 11 -35.89 -4.57 -12.02
CA LEU A 11 -34.85 -4.67 -13.05
C LEU A 11 -35.49 -4.19 -14.36
N GLN A 12 -34.99 -3.09 -14.90
CA GLN A 12 -35.20 -2.63 -16.28
C GLN A 12 -33.79 -2.22 -16.76
N LEU A 13 -33.11 -3.05 -17.56
CA LEU A 13 -33.14 -3.14 -19.03
C LEU A 13 -32.80 -1.81 -19.73
N LEU A 14 -31.54 -1.65 -20.12
CA LEU A 14 -31.14 -0.97 -21.35
C LEU A 14 -29.97 -1.73 -22.00
N ALA A 15 -30.19 -2.21 -23.22
CA ALA A 15 -29.19 -2.79 -24.12
C ALA A 15 -28.99 -1.84 -25.31
N PRO A 16 -27.78 -1.66 -25.87
CA PRO A 16 -27.61 -1.01 -27.16
C PRO A 16 -27.72 -2.04 -28.29
N LEU A 17 -28.58 -1.71 -29.25
CA LEU A 17 -28.76 -2.36 -30.55
C LEU A 17 -27.52 -2.15 -31.44
N ALA A 18 -27.05 -3.22 -32.09
CA ALA A 18 -26.19 -3.13 -33.27
C ALA A 18 -26.61 -4.19 -34.29
N GLU A 19 -27.18 -3.75 -35.41
CA GLU A 19 -27.48 -4.58 -36.58
C GLU A 19 -26.20 -4.84 -37.43
N PRO A 20 -26.17 -5.94 -38.22
CA PRO A 20 -24.98 -6.36 -38.95
C PRO A 20 -24.92 -5.79 -40.38
N ALA A 21 -23.79 -5.18 -40.75
CA ALA A 21 -23.51 -4.79 -42.13
C ALA A 21 -22.95 -5.99 -42.95
N ARG A 22 -23.54 -6.19 -44.13
CA ARG A 22 -23.24 -7.23 -45.10
C ARG A 22 -21.93 -6.98 -45.87
N ARG A 23 -21.23 -8.10 -46.11
CA ARG A 23 -20.33 -8.51 -47.22
C ARG A 23 -20.00 -7.47 -48.32
N GLY A 24 -18.70 -7.24 -48.50
CA GLY A 24 -18.08 -6.89 -49.79
C GLY A 24 -16.88 -7.81 -50.07
N ARG A 25 -16.93 -8.56 -51.17
CA ARG A 25 -15.83 -9.40 -51.69
C ARG A 25 -14.84 -8.54 -52.47
N GLY A 26 -13.54 -8.71 -52.24
CA GLY A 26 -12.46 -8.23 -53.10
C GLY A 26 -11.29 -9.21 -53.06
N ARG A 27 -10.92 -9.76 -54.22
CA ARG A 27 -9.94 -10.84 -54.42
C ARG A 27 -8.51 -10.30 -54.58
N ARG A 28 -7.56 -11.11 -54.08
CA ARG A 28 -6.19 -11.42 -54.60
C ARG A 28 -5.19 -10.27 -54.79
N ASN A 29 -4.03 -10.37 -54.13
CA ASN A 29 -2.86 -10.97 -54.77
C ASN A 29 -1.76 -11.42 -53.80
N SER A 30 -1.01 -12.39 -54.29
CA SER A 30 0.03 -13.25 -53.73
C SER A 30 1.37 -12.57 -53.42
N GLY A 31 2.08 -13.08 -52.42
CA GLY A 31 3.51 -12.87 -52.21
C GLY A 31 4.06 -13.84 -51.16
N ALA A 32 4.81 -14.83 -51.62
CA ALA A 32 5.40 -15.91 -50.82
C ALA A 32 6.67 -15.48 -50.08
N GLY A 33 6.97 -16.14 -48.95
CA GLY A 33 8.25 -15.99 -48.23
C GLY A 33 8.37 -16.98 -47.06
N LEU A 34 9.19 -18.01 -47.26
CA LEU A 34 9.39 -19.23 -46.46
C LEU A 34 10.46 -19.09 -45.34
N ARG A 35 10.42 -20.07 -44.40
CA ARG A 35 11.44 -20.52 -43.40
C ARG A 35 11.58 -19.62 -42.16
N GLY A 36 11.68 -20.09 -40.93
CA GLY A 36 11.96 -21.40 -40.31
C GLY A 36 12.56 -21.12 -38.92
N PRO A 37 12.45 -22.02 -37.92
CA PRO A 37 12.56 -21.68 -36.50
C PRO A 37 13.96 -21.86 -35.92
N SER A 38 14.25 -21.18 -34.80
CA SER A 38 15.35 -21.54 -33.91
C SER A 38 14.96 -21.37 -32.43
N ARG A 39 15.14 -22.46 -31.69
CA ARG A 39 15.01 -22.57 -30.24
C ARG A 39 16.40 -22.50 -29.58
N CYS A 40 16.36 -22.24 -28.27
CA CYS A 40 17.25 -22.72 -27.20
C CYS A 40 18.36 -21.79 -26.65
N ALA A 41 18.10 -21.37 -25.40
CA ALA A 41 18.88 -21.63 -24.18
C ALA A 41 20.14 -20.80 -23.87
N GLY A 42 20.20 -20.28 -22.63
CA GLY A 42 21.45 -19.84 -21.99
C GLY A 42 21.32 -18.84 -20.82
N ALA A 43 21.09 -19.38 -19.61
CA ALA A 43 21.51 -18.93 -18.26
C ALA A 43 21.18 -17.51 -17.69
N PRO A 44 20.86 -17.41 -16.36
CA PRO A 44 20.62 -16.15 -15.66
C PRO A 44 21.91 -15.54 -15.07
N TRP A 45 22.10 -14.22 -15.25
CA TRP A 45 23.16 -13.42 -14.63
C TRP A 45 22.60 -12.57 -13.47
N PRO A 46 23.25 -12.48 -12.30
CA PRO A 46 22.74 -11.71 -11.17
C PRO A 46 23.03 -10.21 -11.32
N VAL A 47 21.99 -9.40 -11.15
CA VAL A 47 21.95 -7.92 -11.27
C VAL A 47 22.48 -7.25 -9.99
N ALA A 48 23.60 -7.73 -9.45
CA ALA A 48 24.21 -7.17 -8.23
C ALA A 48 25.39 -6.23 -8.50
N GLU A 49 25.97 -6.22 -9.71
CA GLU A 49 27.19 -5.46 -10.01
C GLU A 49 26.94 -4.09 -10.67
N GLU A 50 25.78 -3.84 -11.26
CA GLU A 50 25.53 -2.59 -12.01
C GLU A 50 25.37 -1.36 -11.10
N LEU A 51 25.07 -1.57 -9.80
CA LEU A 51 24.95 -0.51 -8.79
C LEU A 51 26.30 0.03 -8.28
N GLN A 52 27.41 -0.67 -8.50
CA GLN A 52 28.75 -0.21 -8.12
C GLN A 52 29.46 0.60 -9.22
N GLN A 53 29.11 0.41 -10.49
CA GLN A 53 29.76 1.09 -11.62
C GLN A 53 29.34 2.57 -11.73
N GLN A 54 28.11 2.91 -11.31
CA GLN A 54 27.57 4.26 -11.41
C GLN A 54 28.12 5.22 -10.34
N LYS A 55 28.52 4.69 -9.16
CA LYS A 55 29.19 5.46 -8.09
C LYS A 55 30.65 5.82 -8.39
N ARG A 56 31.34 5.12 -9.31
CA ARG A 56 32.78 5.36 -9.60
C ARG A 56 33.07 6.41 -10.68
N ARG A 57 32.06 6.97 -11.35
CA ARG A 57 32.26 7.94 -12.46
C ARG A 57 32.14 9.41 -12.06
N ARG A 58 31.92 9.75 -10.79
CA ARG A 58 31.81 11.15 -10.33
C ARG A 58 32.56 11.38 -9.02
N ALA A 59 33.88 11.26 -9.08
CA ALA A 59 34.76 11.83 -8.06
C ALA A 59 36.16 12.08 -8.65
N ARG A 60 36.37 13.29 -9.16
CA ARG A 60 37.70 13.89 -9.30
C ARG A 60 37.60 15.36 -8.90
N PRO A 61 38.31 15.77 -7.84
CA PRO A 61 38.80 17.12 -7.73
C PRO A 61 40.32 17.13 -7.92
N THR A 62 40.77 18.08 -8.74
CA THR A 62 42.16 18.52 -8.89
C THR A 62 42.52 19.49 -7.78
N ALA A 63 43.69 19.34 -7.13
CA ALA A 63 44.40 20.43 -6.45
C ALA A 63 45.91 20.11 -6.30
N PRO A 64 46.81 21.12 -6.20
CA PRO A 64 48.24 20.99 -6.47
C PRO A 64 49.16 20.86 -5.21
N ARG A 65 50.47 20.77 -5.52
CA ARG A 65 51.66 20.30 -4.79
C ARG A 65 52.22 21.10 -3.59
N ALA A 66 52.98 20.33 -2.77
CA ALA A 66 54.21 20.63 -1.97
C ALA A 66 54.05 21.50 -0.70
N TRP A 67 54.81 21.35 0.41
CA TRP A 67 56.15 20.80 0.68
C TRP A 67 56.35 20.49 2.21
N SER A 68 57.38 19.67 2.54
CA SER A 68 58.24 19.63 3.76
C SER A 68 57.81 19.01 5.11
N SER A 69 58.52 17.93 5.48
CA SER A 69 58.82 17.36 6.81
C SER A 69 59.81 18.26 7.63
N PRO A 70 60.35 17.92 8.85
CA PRO A 70 60.38 16.63 9.55
C PRO A 70 60.39 16.57 11.11
N LYS A 71 60.18 15.34 11.62
CA LYS A 71 60.82 14.59 12.74
C LYS A 71 60.94 15.14 14.18
N ASN A 72 60.44 14.34 15.13
CA ASN A 72 60.97 13.85 16.42
C ASN A 72 59.75 13.35 17.24
N MET A 73 59.74 12.34 18.12
CA MET A 73 60.73 11.51 18.81
C MET A 73 59.99 10.26 19.39
N ASP A 74 60.77 9.36 19.98
CA ASP A 74 60.50 7.96 20.34
C ASP A 74 59.53 7.63 21.50
N GLU A 75 59.18 6.33 21.51
CA GLU A 75 59.01 5.40 22.65
C GLU A 75 57.70 5.34 23.49
N ASN A 76 56.92 4.30 23.15
CA ASN A 76 56.58 3.13 23.99
C ASN A 76 55.92 3.34 25.37
N GLU A 77 54.63 3.00 25.50
CA GLU A 77 54.15 2.13 26.60
C GLU A 77 52.73 1.59 26.37
N THR A 78 52.58 0.33 26.78
CA THR A 78 51.43 -0.58 26.76
C THR A 78 50.30 -0.14 27.70
N ASN A 79 49.03 -0.13 27.24
CA ASN A 79 47.96 -0.97 27.80
C ASN A 79 46.59 -0.73 27.14
N GLN A 80 45.92 -1.87 26.87
CA GLN A 80 44.48 -2.13 26.81
C GLN A 80 43.51 -0.94 26.95
N LEU A 81 42.70 -0.69 25.90
CA LEU A 81 41.22 -0.57 25.93
C LEU A 81 40.67 0.06 24.63
N LEU A 82 39.39 -0.24 24.36
CA LEU A 82 38.48 0.37 23.38
C LEU A 82 38.43 -0.20 21.94
N MET A 83 37.76 -1.34 21.83
CA MET A 83 36.82 -1.59 20.72
C MET A 83 35.55 -0.78 20.97
N THR A 84 35.40 0.37 20.31
CA THR A 84 34.13 1.12 20.29
C THR A 84 33.24 0.56 19.19
N SER A 85 32.33 -0.31 19.61
CA SER A 85 31.12 -0.69 18.85
C SER A 85 30.20 0.54 18.78
N ASN A 86 29.99 1.10 17.59
CA ASN A 86 28.94 2.08 17.31
C ASN A 86 27.55 1.46 17.55
N GLN A 87 26.99 1.66 18.73
CA GLN A 87 25.56 1.46 19.00
C GLN A 87 24.84 2.80 18.85
N TYR A 88 24.06 2.94 17.78
CA TYR A 88 23.06 4.00 17.65
C TYR A 88 21.80 3.62 18.47
N PRO A 89 21.11 4.62 19.07
CA PRO A 89 20.07 4.35 20.04
C PRO A 89 18.81 3.79 19.36
N LYS A 90 18.36 2.62 19.84
CA LYS A 90 16.98 2.15 19.63
C LYS A 90 16.06 3.14 20.34
N GLU A 91 15.29 3.92 19.59
CA GLU A 91 14.17 4.65 20.20
C GLU A 91 13.19 3.62 20.76
N ALA A 92 13.07 3.59 22.09
CA ALA A 92 12.17 2.71 22.79
C ALA A 92 10.72 3.14 22.52
N VAL A 93 9.90 2.19 22.06
CA VAL A 93 8.44 2.23 22.11
C VAL A 93 8.03 2.70 23.52
N ARG A 94 7.54 3.94 23.64
CA ARG A 94 7.18 4.52 24.93
C ARG A 94 5.89 3.90 25.44
N LYS A 95 5.99 2.89 26.31
CA LYS A 95 4.92 2.56 27.27
C LYS A 95 4.89 3.63 28.36
N ARG A 96 3.91 4.53 28.30
CA ARG A 96 3.73 5.62 29.27
C ARG A 96 3.27 5.06 30.63
N GLN A 97 4.11 5.16 31.67
CA GLN A 97 3.71 4.94 33.06
C GLN A 97 3.08 6.22 33.65
N ASN A 98 1.95 6.07 34.36
CA ASN A 98 1.26 7.16 35.07
C ASN A 98 2.02 7.55 36.35
N SER A 99 2.34 8.83 36.54
CA SER A 99 2.59 9.42 37.86
C SER A 99 1.36 10.23 38.30
N ARG A 100 0.90 9.99 39.52
CA ARG A 100 -0.10 10.79 40.24
C ARG A 100 0.62 11.88 41.03
N ASN A 101 0.21 13.15 40.89
CA ASN A 101 -0.17 13.98 42.05
C ASN A 101 -0.83 15.33 41.70
N SER A 102 -1.93 15.57 42.42
CA SER A 102 -2.61 16.79 42.92
C SER A 102 -2.34 18.22 42.40
N GLY A 103 -3.44 18.94 42.08
CA GLY A 103 -3.83 20.18 42.80
C GLY A 103 -4.10 21.49 42.01
N GLY A 104 -5.40 21.84 41.79
CA GLY A 104 -6.01 23.19 41.59
C GLY A 104 -5.61 24.03 40.35
N SER A 105 -6.44 24.87 39.68
CA SER A 105 -7.79 25.42 39.87
C SER A 105 -8.30 26.07 38.55
N ASP A 106 -9.61 26.30 38.44
CA ASP A 106 -10.46 26.63 37.28
C ASP A 106 -10.08 27.81 36.33
N SER A 107 -10.31 27.64 35.01
CA SER A 107 -11.33 28.37 34.22
C SER A 107 -11.20 28.15 32.69
N SER A 108 -12.35 28.19 32.00
CA SER A 108 -12.61 28.02 30.54
C SER A 108 -12.80 26.57 30.01
N ARG A 109 -14.04 26.08 30.18
CA ARG A 109 -14.55 24.82 29.60
C ARG A 109 -14.81 24.97 28.08
N PHE A 110 -13.82 24.66 27.27
CA PHE A 110 -14.04 23.85 26.07
C PHE A 110 -13.49 22.46 26.39
N SER A 111 -14.38 21.47 26.49
CA SER A 111 -14.03 20.09 26.84
C SER A 111 -13.15 19.47 25.76
N ARG A 112 -11.84 19.67 25.87
CA ARG A 112 -10.83 18.96 25.10
C ARG A 112 -10.75 17.53 25.65
N LYS A 113 -11.52 16.61 25.07
CA LYS A 113 -11.30 15.17 25.28
C LYS A 113 -10.00 14.78 24.58
N SER A 114 -8.88 14.85 25.31
CA SER A 114 -7.70 14.06 25.00
C SER A 114 -8.14 12.59 24.98
N PHE A 115 -8.16 11.97 23.81
CA PHE A 115 -8.57 10.58 23.64
C PHE A 115 -7.47 9.69 24.23
N LYS A 116 -7.66 9.27 25.48
CA LYS A 116 -6.88 8.19 26.08
C LYS A 116 -7.55 6.91 25.59
N LEU A 117 -6.89 6.16 24.71
CA LEU A 117 -7.37 4.86 24.25
C LEU A 117 -7.69 4.01 25.49
N ASP A 118 -8.92 3.48 25.60
CA ASP A 118 -9.25 2.61 26.72
C ASP A 118 -8.54 1.27 26.52
N TYR A 119 -7.35 1.15 27.13
CA TYR A 119 -6.49 -0.03 27.08
C TYR A 119 -7.20 -1.32 27.55
N ARG A 120 -8.38 -1.24 28.16
CA ARG A 120 -9.20 -2.42 28.51
C ARG A 120 -9.64 -3.24 27.30
N LEU A 121 -9.68 -2.67 26.10
CA LEU A 121 -10.00 -3.40 24.86
C LEU A 121 -8.81 -4.18 24.27
N GLU A 122 -7.61 -4.13 24.87
CA GLU A 122 -6.45 -4.89 24.37
C GLU A 122 -6.59 -6.42 24.47
N GLU A 123 -7.43 -6.91 25.38
CA GLU A 123 -7.63 -8.35 25.59
C GLU A 123 -8.60 -8.99 24.58
N ASP A 124 -9.43 -8.18 23.91
CA ASP A 124 -10.52 -8.66 23.03
C ASP A 124 -10.19 -8.62 21.53
N VAL A 125 -8.96 -8.22 21.15
CA VAL A 125 -8.57 -8.10 19.73
C VAL A 125 -7.73 -9.26 19.23
N THR A 126 -7.91 -9.60 17.95
CA THR A 126 -7.16 -10.66 17.27
C THR A 126 -5.71 -10.23 17.07
N LYS A 127 -4.76 -10.89 17.76
CA LYS A 127 -3.32 -10.62 17.66
C LYS A 127 -2.67 -11.37 16.49
N SER A 128 -1.58 -10.81 15.97
CA SER A 128 -0.76 -11.49 14.97
C SER A 128 -0.16 -12.77 15.57
N LYS A 129 0.10 -13.77 14.72
CA LYS A 129 0.65 -15.06 15.13
C LYS A 129 1.73 -15.50 14.16
N LYS A 130 2.77 -16.13 14.69
CA LYS A 130 3.79 -16.83 13.91
C LYS A 130 3.67 -18.34 14.09
N GLY A 131 3.88 -19.08 13.02
CA GLY A 131 4.02 -20.53 13.03
C GLY A 131 5.35 -20.99 13.63
N LYS A 132 5.53 -22.31 13.74
CA LYS A 132 6.78 -22.91 14.26
C LYS A 132 8.01 -22.60 13.41
N ASP A 133 7.80 -22.27 12.14
CA ASP A 133 8.82 -21.87 11.18
C ASP A 133 9.17 -20.37 11.23
N GLY A 134 8.58 -19.62 12.18
CA GLY A 134 8.78 -18.18 12.34
C GLY A 134 8.06 -17.30 11.33
N ARG A 135 7.22 -17.89 10.45
CA ARG A 135 6.42 -17.14 9.46
C ARG A 135 5.09 -16.73 10.04
N PHE A 136 4.57 -15.57 9.63
CA PHE A 136 3.24 -15.14 10.03
C PHE A 136 2.14 -16.03 9.44
N VAL A 137 1.07 -16.24 10.22
CA VAL A 137 -0.07 -17.06 9.83
C VAL A 137 -1.36 -16.29 10.01
N ASN A 138 -2.31 -16.49 9.09
CA ASN A 138 -3.65 -15.94 9.25
C ASN A 138 -4.38 -16.66 10.40
N PRO A 139 -4.92 -15.93 11.39
CA PRO A 139 -5.61 -16.51 12.53
C PRO A 139 -7.07 -16.91 12.23
N TRP A 140 -7.66 -16.43 11.12
CA TRP A 140 -9.08 -16.61 10.83
C TRP A 140 -9.39 -17.95 10.12
N PRO A 141 -10.50 -18.62 10.48
CA PRO A 141 -10.91 -19.88 9.86
C PRO A 141 -11.33 -19.73 8.38
N THR A 142 -11.61 -18.49 7.95
CA THR A 142 -11.87 -18.13 6.56
C THR A 142 -10.66 -18.34 5.67
N TRP A 143 -9.43 -18.25 6.20
CA TRP A 143 -8.20 -18.36 5.42
C TRP A 143 -7.95 -19.79 4.92
N LYS A 144 -7.54 -19.90 3.65
CA LYS A 144 -6.93 -21.11 3.10
C LYS A 144 -5.69 -20.71 2.31
N ASN A 145 -4.58 -21.40 2.58
CA ASN A 145 -3.34 -21.15 1.85
C ASN A 145 -3.52 -21.44 0.36
N PRO A 146 -3.17 -20.50 -0.54
CA PRO A 146 -3.05 -20.82 -1.95
C PRO A 146 -1.94 -21.86 -2.11
N SER A 147 -2.31 -23.05 -2.58
CA SER A 147 -1.37 -24.15 -2.81
C SER A 147 -0.78 -24.06 -4.23
N ILE A 148 0.44 -24.56 -4.43
CA ILE A 148 1.08 -24.63 -5.76
C ILE A 148 0.16 -25.30 -6.81
N PRO A 149 -0.53 -26.43 -6.50
CA PRO A 149 -1.50 -27.01 -7.44
C PRO A 149 -2.67 -26.08 -7.77
N SER A 150 -3.16 -25.29 -6.80
CA SER A 150 -4.24 -24.33 -7.06
C SER A 150 -3.77 -23.14 -7.92
N LEU A 151 -2.54 -22.66 -7.73
CA LEU A 151 -1.95 -21.63 -8.58
C LEU A 151 -1.76 -22.14 -10.00
N LEU A 152 -1.21 -23.34 -10.16
CA LEU A 152 -1.01 -23.98 -11.46
C LEU A 152 -2.35 -24.23 -12.15
N ARG A 153 -3.36 -24.70 -11.40
CA ARG A 153 -4.73 -24.85 -11.91
C ARG A 153 -5.26 -23.52 -12.41
N TRP A 154 -5.17 -22.43 -11.63
CA TRP A 154 -5.62 -21.11 -12.08
C TRP A 154 -4.95 -20.69 -13.39
N VAL A 155 -3.62 -20.74 -13.46
CA VAL A 155 -2.85 -20.38 -14.67
C VAL A 155 -3.23 -21.23 -15.89
N ILE A 156 -3.55 -22.51 -15.71
CA ILE A 156 -3.85 -23.43 -16.82
C ILE A 156 -5.32 -23.41 -17.23
N THR A 157 -6.25 -23.33 -16.26
CA THR A 157 -7.68 -23.59 -16.49
C THR A 157 -8.50 -22.34 -16.70
N GLU A 158 -8.03 -21.19 -16.21
CA GLU A 158 -8.83 -19.96 -16.23
C GLU A 158 -8.44 -19.10 -17.41
N ARG A 159 -9.44 -18.69 -18.20
CA ARG A 159 -9.23 -17.75 -19.28
C ARG A 159 -9.06 -16.37 -18.66
N ASP A 160 -8.02 -15.67 -19.11
CA ASP A 160 -7.83 -14.27 -18.77
C ASP A 160 -8.99 -13.45 -19.39
N HIS A 161 -9.92 -13.01 -18.56
CA HIS A 161 -11.01 -12.12 -18.95
C HIS A 161 -10.70 -10.65 -18.66
N SER A 162 -9.47 -10.32 -18.23
CA SER A 162 -9.06 -8.95 -17.91
C SER A 162 -9.28 -7.98 -19.06
N SER A 163 -9.16 -8.47 -20.30
CA SER A 163 -9.59 -7.82 -21.56
C SER A 163 -9.28 -6.32 -21.59
N VAL A 164 -8.05 -5.93 -21.23
CA VAL A 164 -7.66 -4.52 -21.15
C VAL A 164 -7.97 -3.83 -22.48
N PRO A 165 -8.88 -2.83 -22.51
CA PRO A 165 -9.29 -2.20 -23.75
C PRO A 165 -8.15 -1.43 -24.43
N CYS A 166 -8.36 -1.06 -25.70
CA CYS A 166 -7.39 -0.24 -26.41
C CYS A 166 -7.26 1.15 -25.76
N SER A 167 -6.13 1.85 -25.99
CA SER A 167 -5.86 3.13 -25.31
C SER A 167 -6.99 4.16 -25.46
N LYS A 168 -7.60 4.27 -26.65
CA LYS A 168 -8.69 5.24 -26.89
C LYS A 168 -9.93 4.98 -26.05
N GLU A 169 -10.25 3.71 -25.82
CA GLU A 169 -11.38 3.31 -24.99
C GLU A 169 -11.05 3.51 -23.51
N LEU A 170 -9.83 3.17 -23.10
CA LEU A 170 -9.37 3.46 -21.75
C LEU A 170 -9.35 4.97 -21.42
N ASP A 171 -9.01 5.83 -22.38
CA ASP A 171 -9.03 7.29 -22.17
C ASP A 171 -10.46 7.83 -21.99
N LYS A 172 -11.46 7.11 -22.51
CA LYS A 172 -12.88 7.45 -22.34
C LYS A 172 -13.45 6.88 -21.03
N GLU A 173 -13.18 5.62 -20.73
CA GLU A 173 -13.76 4.91 -19.58
C GLU A 173 -12.98 5.17 -18.27
N LEU A 174 -11.67 5.35 -18.35
CA LEU A 174 -10.76 5.59 -17.22
C LEU A 174 -9.77 6.73 -17.55
N PRO A 175 -10.27 7.97 -17.70
CA PRO A 175 -9.41 9.11 -18.00
C PRO A 175 -8.41 9.35 -16.86
N VAL A 176 -7.14 9.57 -17.22
CA VAL A 176 -6.11 9.97 -16.25
C VAL A 176 -6.14 11.48 -16.10
N LEU A 177 -6.74 11.94 -15.01
CA LEU A 177 -6.84 13.35 -14.69
C LEU A 177 -5.52 13.89 -14.12
N LYS A 178 -5.25 15.16 -14.39
CA LYS A 178 -4.15 15.90 -13.77
C LYS A 178 -4.55 16.24 -12.33
N PRO A 179 -3.79 15.85 -11.30
CA PRO A 179 -4.08 16.23 -9.92
C PRO A 179 -4.01 17.74 -9.70
N TYR A 180 -4.86 18.26 -8.81
CA TYR A 180 -5.01 19.70 -8.57
C TYR A 180 -3.68 20.36 -8.14
N PHE A 181 -2.88 19.67 -7.33
CA PHE A 181 -1.63 20.20 -6.77
C PHE A 181 -0.51 20.42 -7.81
N ILE A 182 -0.69 19.96 -9.05
CA ILE A 182 0.28 20.27 -10.11
C ILE A 182 0.11 21.72 -10.58
N ASP A 183 -1.12 22.20 -10.67
CA ASP A 183 -1.39 23.60 -11.03
C ASP A 183 -1.36 24.52 -9.81
N ASP A 184 -1.91 24.04 -8.68
CA ASP A 184 -2.04 24.82 -7.44
C ASP A 184 -1.36 24.09 -6.25
N PRO A 185 -0.02 24.00 -6.21
CA PRO A 185 0.69 23.25 -5.16
C PRO A 185 0.48 23.82 -3.75
N GLU A 186 0.26 25.14 -3.65
CA GLU A 186 0.03 25.85 -2.38
C GLU A 186 -1.33 25.51 -1.73
N GLU A 187 -2.26 24.96 -2.52
CA GLU A 187 -3.56 24.49 -2.03
C GLU A 187 -3.47 23.12 -1.34
N ALA A 188 -2.32 22.43 -1.43
CA ALA A 188 -2.13 21.14 -0.79
C ALA A 188 -2.03 21.26 0.74
N GLY A 189 -2.60 20.28 1.42
CA GLY A 189 -2.83 20.26 2.85
C GLY A 189 -4.22 20.81 3.19
N VAL A 190 -4.89 20.17 4.16
CA VAL A 190 -6.16 20.69 4.67
C VAL A 190 -5.90 21.47 5.95
N ARG A 191 -6.30 22.75 5.95
CA ARG A 191 -6.31 23.60 7.14
C ARG A 191 -7.66 23.43 7.85
N GLY A 192 -7.64 23.01 9.12
CA GLY A 192 -8.84 22.81 9.93
C GLY A 192 -9.42 21.39 9.85
N ALA A 193 -10.74 21.27 9.97
CA ALA A 193 -11.44 20.00 10.20
C ALA A 193 -11.88 19.26 8.91
N GLY A 194 -11.16 19.42 7.80
CA GLY A 194 -11.52 18.77 6.53
C GLY A 194 -10.65 17.53 6.24
N LEU A 195 -11.13 16.70 5.30
CA LEU A 195 -10.43 15.55 4.75
C LEU A 195 -10.54 15.58 3.22
N ARG A 196 -9.40 15.52 2.53
CA ARG A 196 -9.32 15.43 1.05
C ARG A 196 -8.54 14.19 0.65
N VAL A 197 -9.00 13.52 -0.41
CA VAL A 197 -8.31 12.35 -0.97
C VAL A 197 -8.14 12.50 -2.47
N THR A 198 -6.95 12.17 -2.94
CA THR A 198 -6.60 12.08 -4.36
C THR A 198 -6.19 10.65 -4.67
N TRP A 199 -6.91 9.98 -5.57
CA TRP A 199 -6.53 8.64 -6.03
C TRP A 199 -5.47 8.73 -7.13
N LEU A 200 -4.29 8.17 -6.87
CA LEU A 200 -3.14 8.17 -7.79
C LEU A 200 -3.01 6.85 -8.59
N GLY A 201 -4.04 6.01 -8.51
CA GLY A 201 -4.13 4.71 -9.15
C GLY A 201 -3.76 3.56 -8.22
N HIS A 202 -4.29 2.38 -8.51
CA HIS A 202 -4.15 1.16 -7.71
C HIS A 202 -4.53 1.38 -6.24
N ALA A 203 -3.67 1.00 -5.30
CA ALA A 203 -3.80 1.26 -3.87
C ALA A 203 -3.12 2.57 -3.42
N THR A 204 -2.60 3.38 -4.35
CA THR A 204 -1.97 4.66 -4.03
C THR A 204 -3.02 5.76 -3.90
N VAL A 205 -3.28 6.18 -2.66
CA VAL A 205 -4.08 7.38 -2.36
C VAL A 205 -3.26 8.38 -1.60
N MET A 206 -3.36 9.66 -1.99
CA MET A 206 -2.86 10.78 -1.20
C MET A 206 -4.00 11.29 -0.33
N VAL A 207 -3.78 11.38 0.98
CA VAL A 207 -4.79 11.77 1.97
C VAL A 207 -4.31 12.99 2.72
N GLU A 208 -5.16 13.99 2.83
CA GLU A 208 -4.86 15.24 3.51
C GLU A 208 -5.87 15.42 4.64
N MET A 209 -5.38 15.40 5.87
CA MET A 209 -6.20 15.47 7.07
C MET A 209 -5.36 15.96 8.26
N ASP A 210 -5.98 16.72 9.16
CA ASP A 210 -5.40 17.04 10.47
C ASP A 210 -3.94 17.53 10.42
N GLU A 211 -3.65 18.45 9.48
CA GLU A 211 -2.34 19.07 9.23
C GLU A 211 -1.26 18.14 8.64
N LEU A 212 -1.64 16.95 8.15
CA LEU A 212 -0.74 15.99 7.52
C LEU A 212 -1.17 15.65 6.09
N ILE A 213 -0.18 15.38 5.24
CA ILE A 213 -0.35 14.76 3.92
C ILE A 213 0.28 13.37 3.96
N LEU A 214 -0.55 12.36 3.72
CA LEU A 214 -0.23 10.95 3.81
C LEU A 214 -0.26 10.33 2.40
N LEU A 215 0.52 9.28 2.19
CA LEU A 215 0.51 8.50 0.96
C LEU A 215 0.43 7.02 1.29
N THR A 216 -0.49 6.28 0.68
CA THR A 216 -0.60 4.82 0.89
C THR A 216 0.06 4.06 -0.24
N ASP A 217 0.72 2.93 0.05
CA ASP A 217 1.23 1.95 -0.93
C ASP A 217 1.68 2.55 -2.28
N PRO A 218 2.70 3.44 -2.28
CA PRO A 218 3.04 4.22 -3.46
C PRO A 218 3.71 3.39 -4.55
N ILE A 219 3.09 3.36 -5.73
CA ILE A 219 3.65 2.80 -6.96
C ILE A 219 3.53 3.77 -8.15
N PHE A 220 4.64 4.44 -8.45
CA PHE A 220 4.80 5.33 -9.60
C PHE A 220 5.47 4.63 -10.79
N SER A 221 6.10 3.46 -10.58
CA SER A 221 6.67 2.65 -11.65
C SER A 221 5.64 2.15 -12.66
N ALA A 222 6.12 1.83 -13.87
CA ALA A 222 5.28 1.26 -14.93
C ALA A 222 4.94 -0.22 -14.68
N ARG A 223 5.79 -0.97 -13.98
CA ARG A 223 5.55 -2.38 -13.66
C ARG A 223 5.64 -2.66 -12.16
N ALA A 224 4.72 -3.47 -11.68
CA ALA A 224 4.73 -4.06 -10.35
C ALA A 224 5.51 -5.39 -10.38
N SER A 225 6.84 -5.31 -10.29
CA SER A 225 7.72 -6.46 -10.50
C SER A 225 9.11 -6.22 -9.92
N PRO A 226 9.88 -7.27 -9.57
CA PRO A 226 11.30 -7.12 -9.26
C PRO A 226 12.12 -6.57 -10.44
N SER A 227 11.57 -6.58 -11.65
CA SER A 227 12.21 -6.05 -12.85
C SER A 227 11.25 -5.19 -13.67
N GLN A 228 11.70 -4.01 -14.13
CA GLN A 228 10.91 -3.17 -15.03
C GLN A 228 10.81 -3.74 -16.47
N ARG A 229 11.48 -4.86 -16.77
CA ARG A 229 11.40 -5.52 -18.09
C ARG A 229 10.28 -6.56 -18.19
N MET A 230 9.87 -7.18 -17.09
CA MET A 230 8.88 -8.27 -17.07
C MET A 230 7.90 -8.11 -15.89
N GLY A 231 6.78 -8.84 -15.91
CA GLY A 231 5.73 -8.76 -14.88
C GLY A 231 4.63 -7.75 -15.20
N PRO A 232 3.61 -7.62 -14.34
CA PRO A 232 2.42 -6.80 -14.58
C PRO A 232 2.78 -5.35 -14.91
N LYS A 233 2.30 -4.84 -16.05
CA LYS A 233 2.45 -3.43 -16.45
C LYS A 233 1.13 -2.71 -16.21
N ARG A 234 1.17 -1.51 -15.63
CA ARG A 234 -0.02 -0.68 -15.50
C ARG A 234 -0.55 -0.29 -16.88
N PHE A 235 -1.87 -0.39 -17.06
CA PHE A 235 -2.53 0.02 -18.30
C PHE A 235 -3.03 1.47 -18.25
N ARG A 236 -3.09 2.07 -17.06
CA ARG A 236 -3.22 3.53 -16.84
C ARG A 236 -1.95 4.06 -16.21
N ARG A 237 -1.38 5.14 -16.75
CA ARG A 237 -0.17 5.79 -16.20
C ARG A 237 -0.45 6.38 -14.81
N ALA A 238 0.61 6.61 -14.03
CA ALA A 238 0.47 7.46 -12.84
C ALA A 238 0.01 8.86 -13.28
N PRO A 239 -0.91 9.50 -12.53
CA PRO A 239 -1.41 10.81 -12.88
C PRO A 239 -0.38 11.93 -12.69
N CYS A 240 0.62 11.71 -11.82
CA CYS A 240 1.77 12.59 -11.57
C CYS A 240 3.07 11.78 -11.41
N THR A 241 4.21 12.47 -11.38
CA THR A 241 5.50 11.91 -10.96
C THR A 241 5.76 12.12 -9.47
N VAL A 242 6.84 11.53 -8.94
CA VAL A 242 7.24 11.73 -7.54
C VAL A 242 7.67 13.17 -7.31
N GLU A 243 8.24 13.86 -8.28
CA GLU A 243 8.70 15.26 -8.21
C GLU A 243 7.54 16.26 -8.16
N GLU A 244 6.37 15.89 -8.70
CA GLU A 244 5.17 16.73 -8.74
C GLU A 244 4.33 16.65 -7.47
N LEU A 245 4.59 15.68 -6.57
CA LEU A 245 3.85 15.57 -5.30
C LEU A 245 4.05 16.83 -4.44
N PRO A 246 3.07 17.23 -3.60
CA PRO A 246 3.34 18.17 -2.53
C PRO A 246 4.26 17.53 -1.47
N ARG A 247 4.59 18.27 -0.40
CA ARG A 247 5.25 17.69 0.77
C ARG A 247 4.42 16.52 1.30
N ILE A 248 5.07 15.38 1.55
CA ILE A 248 4.44 14.20 2.14
C ILE A 248 5.04 14.02 3.54
N ASP A 249 4.20 13.94 4.56
CA ASP A 249 4.63 13.77 5.95
C ASP A 249 4.82 12.28 6.30
N ALA A 250 3.97 11.41 5.74
CA ALA A 250 4.05 9.98 6.01
C ALA A 250 3.65 9.09 4.83
N VAL A 251 4.32 7.94 4.71
CA VAL A 251 3.89 6.83 3.86
C VAL A 251 3.39 5.66 4.71
N LEU A 252 2.26 5.09 4.31
CA LEU A 252 1.67 3.90 4.93
C LEU A 252 1.81 2.70 3.99
N VAL A 253 2.58 1.70 4.41
CA VAL A 253 2.75 0.44 3.67
C VAL A 253 1.87 -0.63 4.29
N SER A 254 0.94 -1.22 3.54
CA SER A 254 0.07 -2.28 4.02
C SER A 254 0.77 -3.64 4.10
N HIS A 255 1.54 -3.98 3.06
CA HIS A 255 2.23 -5.26 2.90
C HIS A 255 3.30 -5.17 1.81
N ASN A 256 4.04 -6.27 1.57
CA ASN A 256 5.27 -6.22 0.78
C ASN A 256 5.14 -6.68 -0.68
N HIS A 257 3.95 -6.83 -1.26
CA HIS A 257 3.84 -7.18 -2.69
C HIS A 257 4.32 -6.05 -3.61
N TYR A 258 4.70 -6.39 -4.84
CA TYR A 258 5.39 -5.45 -5.75
C TYR A 258 4.52 -4.29 -6.24
N ASP A 259 3.21 -4.47 -6.22
CA ASP A 259 2.20 -3.46 -6.57
C ASP A 259 1.83 -2.55 -5.40
N HIS A 260 2.28 -2.86 -4.17
CA HIS A 260 2.08 -2.04 -2.97
C HIS A 260 3.39 -1.47 -2.41
N LEU A 261 4.51 -2.16 -2.65
CA LEU A 261 5.86 -1.77 -2.25
C LEU A 261 6.79 -1.79 -3.45
N ASP A 262 6.79 -0.68 -4.20
CA ASP A 262 7.64 -0.45 -5.36
C ASP A 262 8.99 0.16 -4.96
N CYS A 263 10.07 -0.57 -5.22
CA CYS A 263 11.43 -0.16 -4.84
C CYS A 263 11.83 1.19 -5.46
N ASN A 264 11.47 1.44 -6.72
CA ASN A 264 11.84 2.70 -7.37
C ASN A 264 11.09 3.88 -6.77
N SER A 265 9.81 3.70 -6.42
CA SER A 265 9.01 4.73 -5.75
C SER A 265 9.56 5.02 -4.35
N VAL A 266 9.96 3.99 -3.59
CA VAL A 266 10.60 4.15 -2.28
C VAL A 266 11.89 4.95 -2.39
N ILE A 267 12.77 4.59 -3.34
CA ILE A 267 14.04 5.30 -3.56
C ILE A 267 13.77 6.75 -3.96
N ALA A 268 12.89 7.01 -4.93
CA ALA A 268 12.60 8.36 -5.40
C ALA A 268 11.97 9.25 -4.30
N LEU A 269 11.05 8.71 -3.50
CA LEU A 269 10.44 9.42 -2.37
C LEU A 269 11.48 9.74 -1.29
N ASN A 270 12.36 8.79 -0.97
CA ASN A 270 13.41 8.98 0.01
C ASN A 270 14.48 9.96 -0.48
N GLU A 271 14.87 9.91 -1.76
CA GLU A 271 15.78 10.90 -2.36
C GLU A 271 15.19 12.31 -2.33
N ARG A 272 13.88 12.45 -2.49
CA ARG A 272 13.20 13.76 -2.51
C ARG A 272 12.98 14.35 -1.11
N PHE A 273 12.48 13.56 -0.16
CA PHE A 273 12.02 14.05 1.13
C PHE A 273 12.94 13.69 2.30
N GLY A 274 13.82 12.69 2.14
CA GLY A 274 14.76 12.25 3.16
C GLY A 274 14.09 11.99 4.52
N ASN A 275 14.69 12.54 5.57
CA ASN A 275 14.28 12.29 6.96
C ASN A 275 12.99 13.02 7.38
N GLU A 276 12.51 13.97 6.58
CA GLU A 276 11.23 14.64 6.82
C GLU A 276 10.05 13.70 6.57
N LEU A 277 10.24 12.69 5.71
CA LEU A 277 9.23 11.67 5.41
C LEU A 277 9.32 10.52 6.41
N ARG A 278 8.23 10.26 7.13
CA ARG A 278 8.13 9.08 8.00
C ARG A 278 7.49 7.90 7.26
N TRP A 279 8.13 6.74 7.32
CA TRP A 279 7.59 5.49 6.78
C TRP A 279 6.97 4.66 7.89
N PHE A 280 5.70 4.31 7.77
CA PHE A 280 5.04 3.34 8.64
C PHE A 280 4.88 2.03 7.89
N VAL A 281 5.45 0.96 8.45
CA VAL A 281 5.58 -0.33 7.75
C VAL A 281 5.21 -1.52 8.64
N PRO A 282 4.81 -2.66 8.04
CA PRO A 282 4.51 -3.87 8.79
C PRO A 282 5.75 -4.50 9.44
N LEU A 283 5.54 -5.19 10.56
CA LEU A 283 6.56 -5.98 11.25
C LEU A 283 7.31 -6.94 10.30
N GLY A 284 8.64 -6.81 10.25
CA GLY A 284 9.56 -7.57 9.38
C GLY A 284 10.09 -6.79 8.18
N LEU A 285 9.66 -5.55 7.94
CA LEU A 285 10.05 -4.74 6.77
C LEU A 285 11.14 -3.68 7.05
N LEU A 286 11.48 -3.41 8.32
CA LEU A 286 12.43 -2.36 8.71
C LEU A 286 13.78 -2.46 7.98
N ASP A 287 14.41 -3.64 8.00
CA ASP A 287 15.71 -3.88 7.34
C ASP A 287 15.65 -3.66 5.82
N TRP A 288 14.53 -3.98 5.18
CA TRP A 288 14.35 -3.75 3.75
C TRP A 288 14.28 -2.26 3.43
N MET A 289 13.55 -1.47 4.24
CA MET A 289 13.45 -0.02 4.09
C MET A 289 14.80 0.67 4.32
N GLN A 290 15.54 0.25 5.36
CA GLN A 290 16.88 0.76 5.66
C GLN A 290 17.87 0.47 4.53
N LYS A 291 17.79 -0.70 3.90
CA LYS A 291 18.58 -1.03 2.70
C LYS A 291 18.25 -0.16 1.48
N CYS A 292 17.04 0.39 1.43
CA CYS A 292 16.66 1.40 0.44
C CYS A 292 17.12 2.82 0.82
N GLY A 293 17.78 2.99 1.97
CA GLY A 293 18.29 4.28 2.46
C GLY A 293 17.29 5.07 3.30
N CYS A 294 16.14 4.49 3.68
CA CYS A 294 15.15 5.17 4.52
C CYS A 294 15.60 5.13 5.99
N GLU A 295 15.78 6.29 6.62
CA GLU A 295 16.23 6.37 8.03
C GLU A 295 15.07 6.56 9.01
N ASN A 296 14.03 7.31 8.64
CA ASN A 296 12.86 7.57 9.48
C ASN A 296 11.75 6.54 9.24
N VAL A 297 11.94 5.33 9.77
CA VAL A 297 11.05 4.18 9.56
C VAL A 297 10.53 3.65 10.90
N ILE A 298 9.21 3.48 11.00
CA ILE A 298 8.53 2.87 12.14
C ILE A 298 7.92 1.55 11.68
N GLU A 299 8.35 0.47 12.31
CA GLU A 299 7.85 -0.87 12.10
C GLU A 299 6.86 -1.24 13.20
N LEU A 300 5.67 -1.73 12.83
CA LEU A 300 4.59 -2.01 13.77
C LEU A 300 4.00 -3.42 13.60
N ASP A 301 3.70 -4.07 14.72
CA ASP A 301 2.77 -5.19 14.78
C ASP A 301 1.31 -4.69 14.78
N TRP A 302 0.34 -5.58 14.58
CA TRP A 302 -1.07 -5.24 14.69
C TRP A 302 -1.41 -4.66 16.07
N TRP A 303 -2.24 -3.63 16.05
CA TRP A 303 -2.69 -2.83 17.19
C TRP A 303 -1.61 -1.99 17.85
N GLU A 304 -0.36 -2.04 17.37
CA GLU A 304 0.64 -1.06 17.76
C GLU A 304 0.38 0.26 17.06
N GLU A 305 0.75 1.33 17.75
CA GLU A 305 0.48 2.69 17.33
C GLU A 305 1.72 3.57 17.44
N ASN A 306 1.78 4.59 16.59
CA ASN A 306 2.80 5.62 16.65
C ASN A 306 2.27 6.92 16.00
N CYS A 307 3.07 7.98 15.96
CA CYS A 307 2.69 9.27 15.39
C CYS A 307 3.83 9.84 14.54
N VAL A 308 3.57 10.91 13.78
CA VAL A 308 4.62 11.71 13.14
C VAL A 308 5.16 12.71 14.16
N PRO A 309 6.49 12.89 14.32
CA PRO A 309 7.05 13.81 15.31
C PRO A 309 6.58 15.24 15.04
N GLY A 310 6.14 15.94 16.08
CA GLY A 310 5.53 17.27 15.95
C GLY A 310 4.03 17.26 15.67
N HIS A 311 3.47 16.10 15.33
CA HIS A 311 2.03 15.89 15.08
C HIS A 311 1.45 14.79 15.98
N ASP A 312 1.82 14.79 17.27
CA ASP A 312 1.46 13.78 18.29
C ASP A 312 -0.05 13.56 18.50
N LYS A 313 -0.88 14.42 17.90
CA LYS A 313 -2.35 14.33 17.96
C LYS A 313 -2.94 13.40 16.91
N VAL A 314 -2.16 13.03 15.88
CA VAL A 314 -2.56 12.09 14.85
C VAL A 314 -1.89 10.75 15.10
N THR A 315 -2.69 9.76 15.45
CA THR A 315 -2.22 8.41 15.77
C THR A 315 -2.38 7.50 14.56
N PHE A 316 -1.31 6.80 14.20
CA PHE A 316 -1.27 5.78 13.16
C PHE A 316 -1.26 4.43 13.85
N VAL A 317 -2.29 3.62 13.61
CA VAL A 317 -2.41 2.27 14.15
C VAL A 317 -2.33 1.29 13.00
N PHE A 318 -1.41 0.34 13.08
CA PHE A 318 -1.37 -0.78 12.14
C PHE A 318 -2.42 -1.79 12.56
N THR A 319 -3.43 -2.05 11.74
CA THR A 319 -4.56 -2.92 12.08
C THR A 319 -4.56 -4.22 11.26
N PRO A 320 -5.25 -5.29 11.69
CA PRO A 320 -5.21 -6.55 10.96
C PRO A 320 -5.85 -6.49 9.57
N SER A 321 -5.45 -7.43 8.72
CA SER A 321 -6.04 -7.76 7.42
C SER A 321 -5.86 -9.27 7.16
N GLN A 322 -6.73 -9.90 6.37
CA GLN A 322 -6.52 -11.27 5.89
C GLN A 322 -5.83 -11.27 4.52
N HIS A 323 -4.50 -11.34 4.52
CA HIS A 323 -3.69 -11.39 3.31
C HIS A 323 -2.40 -12.20 3.54
N TRP A 324 -1.36 -11.98 2.74
CA TRP A 324 -0.07 -12.65 2.83
C TRP A 324 1.04 -11.73 2.28
N CYS A 325 2.29 -12.14 2.43
CA CYS A 325 3.46 -11.39 1.95
C CYS A 325 4.43 -12.31 1.22
N LYS A 326 5.02 -11.87 0.11
CA LYS A 326 6.12 -12.55 -0.59
C LYS A 326 6.77 -11.61 -1.60
N ARG A 327 8.11 -11.61 -1.67
CA ARG A 327 8.87 -10.90 -2.72
C ARG A 327 9.83 -11.81 -3.46
N THR A 328 10.34 -12.83 -2.79
CA THR A 328 11.32 -13.77 -3.33
C THR A 328 10.82 -15.21 -3.18
N LEU A 329 11.58 -16.19 -3.67
CA LEU A 329 11.12 -17.58 -3.70
C LEU A 329 10.88 -18.19 -2.32
N MET A 330 11.55 -17.69 -1.27
CA MET A 330 11.63 -18.32 0.05
C MET A 330 11.22 -17.42 1.22
N ASP A 331 10.65 -16.24 0.96
CA ASP A 331 10.32 -15.23 1.99
C ASP A 331 8.84 -15.11 2.32
N ASP A 332 8.02 -16.07 1.89
CA ASP A 332 6.58 -16.13 2.19
C ASP A 332 6.29 -15.83 3.67
N ASN A 333 5.51 -14.80 3.95
CA ASN A 333 5.07 -14.42 5.28
C ASN A 333 6.20 -14.22 6.31
N LYS A 334 7.42 -13.87 5.87
CA LYS A 334 8.45 -13.36 6.79
C LYS A 334 8.14 -11.96 7.30
N VAL A 335 7.38 -11.20 6.51
CA VAL A 335 6.86 -9.86 6.84
C VAL A 335 5.37 -9.97 7.09
N LEU A 336 4.86 -9.18 8.03
CA LEU A 336 3.44 -9.03 8.31
C LEU A 336 2.72 -8.27 7.18
N TRP A 337 1.40 -8.37 7.15
CA TRP A 337 0.49 -7.60 6.28
C TRP A 337 -0.59 -6.98 7.14
N GLY A 338 -1.27 -5.94 6.69
CA GLY A 338 -2.30 -5.30 7.50
C GLY A 338 -3.03 -4.19 6.79
N SER A 339 -3.84 -3.50 7.56
CA SER A 339 -4.55 -2.27 7.24
C SER A 339 -4.01 -1.13 8.11
N TRP A 340 -4.42 0.10 7.84
CA TRP A 340 -4.05 1.27 8.63
C TRP A 340 -5.29 2.01 9.12
N SER A 341 -5.31 2.32 10.41
CA SER A 341 -6.28 3.25 11.01
C SER A 341 -5.54 4.53 11.42
N VAL A 342 -5.90 5.66 10.83
CA VAL A 342 -5.32 6.98 11.12
C VAL A 342 -6.33 7.82 11.86
N LEU A 343 -5.99 8.21 13.08
CA LEU A 343 -6.89 8.82 14.06
C LEU A 343 -6.42 10.24 14.36
N GLY A 344 -7.05 11.23 13.73
CA GLY A 344 -6.82 12.64 13.99
C GLY A 344 -7.80 13.24 15.01
N PRO A 345 -7.56 14.48 15.46
CA PRO A 345 -8.51 15.24 16.27
C PRO A 345 -9.87 15.47 15.62
N TRP A 346 -9.91 15.65 14.30
CA TRP A 346 -11.10 15.99 13.53
C TRP A 346 -11.57 14.85 12.64
N ASN A 347 -10.64 14.16 11.98
CA ASN A 347 -10.99 13.11 11.02
C ASN A 347 -10.36 11.77 11.37
N ARG A 348 -11.01 10.71 10.88
CA ARG A 348 -10.48 9.34 10.92
C ARG A 348 -10.48 8.73 9.52
N PHE A 349 -9.33 8.19 9.13
CA PHE A 349 -9.15 7.52 7.84
C PHE A 349 -8.78 6.05 8.04
N PHE A 350 -9.42 5.17 7.27
CA PHE A 350 -9.09 3.75 7.22
C PHE A 350 -8.54 3.37 5.85
N PHE A 351 -7.46 2.62 5.81
CA PHE A 351 -6.90 2.05 4.58
C PHE A 351 -6.81 0.54 4.72
N ALA A 352 -7.59 -0.19 3.92
CA ALA A 352 -7.71 -1.63 4.06
C ALA A 352 -6.46 -2.42 3.64
N GLY A 353 -5.59 -1.83 2.81
CA GLY A 353 -4.59 -2.58 2.05
C GLY A 353 -5.25 -3.60 1.13
N ASP A 354 -4.54 -4.70 0.85
CA ASP A 354 -5.15 -5.89 0.25
C ASP A 354 -5.66 -6.83 1.32
N THR A 355 -6.82 -7.42 1.05
CA THR A 355 -7.49 -8.25 2.04
C THR A 355 -8.56 -9.15 1.44
N GLY A 356 -8.68 -10.37 1.95
CA GLY A 356 -9.93 -11.13 1.92
C GLY A 356 -10.81 -10.75 3.11
N TYR A 357 -12.10 -11.07 3.07
CA TYR A 357 -12.99 -10.72 4.17
C TYR A 357 -12.68 -11.55 5.44
N CYS A 358 -12.62 -10.89 6.60
CA CYS A 358 -12.45 -11.52 7.91
C CYS A 358 -13.10 -10.70 9.04
N SER A 359 -13.25 -11.29 10.22
CA SER A 359 -13.95 -10.67 11.37
C SER A 359 -13.21 -9.47 11.98
N ALA A 360 -11.94 -9.24 11.62
CA ALA A 360 -11.16 -8.15 12.17
C ALA A 360 -11.72 -6.77 11.83
N PHE A 361 -12.45 -6.62 10.72
CA PHE A 361 -13.05 -5.35 10.35
C PHE A 361 -14.09 -4.87 11.37
N GLU A 362 -14.85 -5.80 11.96
CA GLU A 362 -15.75 -5.45 13.06
C GLU A 362 -14.98 -5.03 14.32
N GLU A 363 -13.85 -5.68 14.63
CA GLU A 363 -13.00 -5.32 15.76
C GLU A 363 -12.45 -3.89 15.58
N ILE A 364 -11.99 -3.57 14.36
CA ILE A 364 -11.49 -2.25 13.98
C ILE A 364 -12.60 -1.20 14.11
N GLY A 365 -13.79 -1.46 13.55
CA GLY A 365 -14.92 -0.54 13.64
C GLY A 365 -15.40 -0.31 15.08
N LYS A 366 -15.48 -1.37 15.90
CA LYS A 366 -15.83 -1.25 17.32
C LYS A 366 -14.80 -0.44 18.12
N ARG A 367 -13.52 -0.58 17.79
CA ARG A 367 -12.41 0.05 18.54
C ARG A 367 -12.16 1.50 18.12
N PHE A 368 -12.24 1.79 16.83
CA PHE A 368 -11.80 3.07 16.25
C PHE A 368 -12.87 3.80 15.45
N GLY A 369 -13.99 3.16 15.14
CA GLY A 369 -15.08 3.80 14.40
C GLY A 369 -15.81 4.89 15.20
N PRO A 370 -16.66 5.68 14.52
CA PRO A 370 -16.85 5.69 13.07
C PRO A 370 -15.68 6.36 12.33
N PHE A 371 -15.37 5.90 11.11
CA PHE A 371 -14.38 6.53 10.22
C PHE A 371 -15.05 7.53 9.28
N ASP A 372 -14.39 8.63 8.96
CA ASP A 372 -14.91 9.61 7.99
C ASP A 372 -14.77 9.11 6.55
N LEU A 373 -13.66 8.45 6.26
CA LEU A 373 -13.41 7.83 4.96
C LEU A 373 -12.63 6.52 5.10
N ALA A 374 -13.01 5.51 4.32
CA ALA A 374 -12.25 4.28 4.14
C ALA A 374 -11.84 4.05 2.68
N ALA A 375 -10.57 3.78 2.42
CA ALA A 375 -10.09 3.31 1.13
C ALA A 375 -10.07 1.76 1.11
N ILE A 376 -10.91 1.14 0.27
CA ILE A 376 -11.20 -0.30 0.29
C ILE A 376 -11.00 -0.91 -1.11
N PRO A 377 -10.28 -2.04 -1.25
CA PRO A 377 -10.06 -2.68 -2.55
C PRO A 377 -11.35 -3.26 -3.12
N ILE A 378 -11.50 -3.17 -4.45
CA ILE A 378 -12.63 -3.78 -5.18
C ILE A 378 -12.18 -4.59 -6.41
N GLY A 379 -10.87 -4.76 -6.62
CA GLY A 379 -10.27 -5.45 -7.75
C GLY A 379 -9.45 -6.66 -7.31
N ALA A 380 -8.97 -7.43 -8.29
CA ALA A 380 -8.22 -8.68 -8.13
C ALA A 380 -8.99 -9.84 -7.50
N TYR A 381 -10.30 -9.92 -7.73
CA TYR A 381 -11.16 -10.85 -7.01
C TYR A 381 -11.56 -12.09 -7.81
N GLU A 382 -11.32 -12.17 -9.12
CA GLU A 382 -11.66 -13.36 -9.92
C GLU A 382 -10.45 -14.25 -10.26
N PRO A 383 -10.60 -15.59 -10.19
CA PRO A 383 -11.82 -16.33 -9.84
C PRO A 383 -12.02 -16.50 -8.33
N ARG A 384 -13.27 -16.40 -7.86
CA ARG A 384 -13.60 -16.45 -6.41
C ARG A 384 -13.16 -17.72 -5.70
N TRP A 385 -13.07 -18.87 -6.38
CA TRP A 385 -12.62 -20.11 -5.74
C TRP A 385 -11.16 -20.04 -5.26
N PHE A 386 -10.35 -19.17 -5.85
CA PHE A 386 -8.93 -18.96 -5.54
C PHE A 386 -8.70 -17.63 -4.81
N MET A 387 -9.25 -16.53 -5.32
CA MET A 387 -8.93 -15.18 -4.84
C MET A 387 -9.61 -14.81 -3.52
N LYS A 388 -10.77 -15.39 -3.17
CA LYS A 388 -11.57 -14.94 -2.00
C LYS A 388 -10.87 -14.97 -0.64
N TYR A 389 -9.81 -15.75 -0.52
CA TYR A 389 -9.05 -15.85 0.72
C TYR A 389 -8.17 -14.61 0.95
N GLN A 390 -7.77 -13.94 -0.12
CA GLN A 390 -6.75 -12.89 -0.15
C GLN A 390 -7.26 -11.56 -0.74
N HIS A 391 -8.33 -11.59 -1.55
CA HIS A 391 -8.96 -10.40 -2.14
C HIS A 391 -10.49 -10.48 -2.00
N VAL A 392 -11.06 -9.38 -1.50
CA VAL A 392 -12.49 -9.15 -1.47
C VAL A 392 -13.02 -8.85 -2.85
N ASP A 393 -14.24 -9.32 -3.11
CA ASP A 393 -15.04 -8.78 -4.22
C ASP A 393 -15.78 -7.50 -3.77
N PRO A 394 -16.46 -6.78 -4.69
CA PRO A 394 -17.15 -5.54 -4.32
C PRO A 394 -18.26 -5.71 -3.29
N GLU A 395 -18.89 -6.90 -3.19
CA GLU A 395 -19.91 -7.17 -2.16
C GLU A 395 -19.27 -7.25 -0.77
N GLU A 396 -18.15 -7.97 -0.67
CA GLU A 396 -17.35 -8.04 0.54
C GLU A 396 -16.73 -6.67 0.90
N ALA A 397 -16.34 -5.85 -0.08
CA ALA A 397 -15.87 -4.49 0.15
C ALA A 397 -16.93 -3.60 0.84
N VAL A 398 -18.20 -3.74 0.48
CA VAL A 398 -19.31 -3.06 1.18
C VAL A 398 -19.51 -3.59 2.60
N LYS A 399 -19.32 -4.90 2.82
CA LYS A 399 -19.35 -5.46 4.17
C LYS A 399 -18.23 -4.86 5.03
N ILE A 400 -17.01 -4.74 4.50
CA ILE A 400 -15.91 -4.04 5.18
C ILE A 400 -16.32 -2.60 5.53
N HIS A 401 -16.87 -1.85 4.57
CA HIS A 401 -17.34 -0.47 4.80
C HIS A 401 -18.31 -0.37 6.01
N ILE A 402 -19.26 -1.30 6.10
CA ILE A 402 -20.22 -1.39 7.20
C ILE A 402 -19.51 -1.76 8.51
N ASP A 403 -18.69 -2.81 8.49
CA ASP A 403 -18.06 -3.37 9.69
C ASP A 403 -17.05 -2.42 10.33
N VAL A 404 -16.30 -1.67 9.50
CA VAL A 404 -15.42 -0.61 10.00
C VAL A 404 -16.18 0.65 10.39
N GLN A 405 -17.49 0.74 10.13
CA GLN A 405 -18.33 1.90 10.41
C GLN A 405 -17.85 3.17 9.70
N ALA A 406 -17.47 3.05 8.42
CA ALA A 406 -17.07 4.19 7.62
C ALA A 406 -18.29 4.98 7.13
N LYS A 407 -18.25 6.32 7.20
CA LYS A 407 -19.30 7.20 6.65
C LYS A 407 -19.28 7.21 5.13
N LYS A 408 -18.08 7.16 4.54
CA LYS A 408 -17.84 7.10 3.09
C LYS A 408 -16.70 6.14 2.80
N SER A 409 -16.67 5.62 1.58
CA SER A 409 -15.53 4.85 1.08
C SER A 409 -15.14 5.24 -0.33
N VAL A 410 -13.85 5.11 -0.63
CA VAL A 410 -13.28 5.22 -1.97
C VAL A 410 -12.74 3.86 -2.40
N ALA A 411 -13.05 3.48 -3.64
CA ALA A 411 -12.60 2.23 -4.23
C ALA A 411 -11.12 2.33 -4.66
N ILE A 412 -10.31 1.33 -4.30
CA ILE A 412 -8.89 1.19 -4.69
C ILE A 412 -8.61 -0.19 -5.30
N HIS A 413 -7.35 -0.47 -5.65
CA HIS A 413 -6.84 -1.76 -6.18
C HIS A 413 -7.36 -2.16 -7.57
N TRP A 414 -8.18 -1.33 -8.22
CA TRP A 414 -8.78 -1.62 -9.53
C TRP A 414 -8.34 -0.62 -10.61
N GLY A 415 -8.67 -0.89 -11.87
CA GLY A 415 -8.54 0.08 -12.96
C GLY A 415 -7.10 0.51 -13.31
N THR A 416 -6.07 -0.20 -12.79
CA THR A 416 -4.66 0.22 -12.95
C THR A 416 -3.76 -0.91 -13.46
N PHE A 417 -3.80 -2.08 -12.84
CA PHE A 417 -3.08 -3.29 -13.24
C PHE A 417 -4.07 -4.44 -13.49
N ALA A 418 -3.75 -5.33 -14.43
CA ALA A 418 -4.46 -6.59 -14.60
C ALA A 418 -3.75 -7.66 -13.74
N LEU A 419 -4.26 -7.88 -12.52
CA LEU A 419 -3.67 -8.79 -11.52
C LEU A 419 -4.47 -10.08 -11.35
N ALA A 420 -5.67 -10.13 -11.91
CA ALA A 420 -6.61 -11.22 -11.82
C ALA A 420 -7.47 -11.26 -13.10
N ASN A 421 -8.52 -12.08 -13.10
CA ASN A 421 -9.25 -12.40 -14.31
C ASN A 421 -10.49 -11.52 -14.56
N GLU A 422 -10.90 -10.66 -13.63
CA GLU A 422 -12.07 -9.80 -13.86
C GLU A 422 -11.81 -8.74 -14.93
N VAL A 423 -12.86 -8.29 -15.63
CA VAL A 423 -12.76 -7.24 -16.65
C VAL A 423 -12.22 -5.95 -16.02
N SER A 424 -11.07 -5.49 -16.52
CA SER A 424 -10.24 -4.42 -15.92
C SER A 424 -10.90 -3.04 -15.86
N THR A 425 -11.98 -2.83 -16.61
CA THR A 425 -12.75 -1.57 -16.67
C THR A 425 -14.10 -1.64 -15.96
N THR A 426 -14.41 -2.73 -15.25
CA THR A 426 -15.70 -2.84 -14.56
C THR A 426 -15.80 -1.77 -13.48
N VAL A 427 -16.51 -0.68 -13.79
CA VAL A 427 -16.92 0.32 -12.81
C VAL A 427 -18.01 -0.32 -11.97
N VAL A 428 -17.63 -0.83 -10.80
CA VAL A 428 -18.63 -1.36 -9.87
C VAL A 428 -19.23 -0.16 -9.13
N THR A 429 -20.36 0.33 -9.63
CA THR A 429 -21.16 1.31 -8.88
C THR A 429 -21.93 0.55 -7.80
N VAL A 430 -21.39 0.49 -6.59
CA VAL A 430 -22.15 0.02 -5.43
C VAL A 430 -22.57 1.23 -4.60
N THR A 431 -23.73 1.78 -4.93
CA THR A 431 -24.37 2.81 -4.10
C THR A 431 -25.17 2.13 -2.99
N HIS A 432 -24.62 2.07 -1.78
CA HIS A 432 -25.43 1.87 -0.58
C HIS A 432 -25.98 3.24 -0.15
N CYS A 433 -27.29 3.44 -0.30
CA CYS A 433 -27.97 4.53 0.40
C CYS A 433 -28.02 4.14 1.89
N VAL A 434 -27.09 4.66 2.69
CA VAL A 434 -27.31 4.74 4.14
C VAL A 434 -28.25 5.92 4.35
N SER A 435 -29.54 5.68 4.17
CA SER A 435 -30.59 6.60 4.60
C SER A 435 -30.63 6.61 6.13
N ASP A 436 -30.32 7.76 6.70
CA ASP A 436 -30.69 8.27 8.02
C ASP A 436 -30.87 7.23 9.13
N ILE A 437 -29.85 7.11 9.98
CA ILE A 437 -30.08 6.81 11.40
C ILE A 437 -29.89 8.15 12.12
N GLY A 438 -31.03 8.76 12.48
CA GLY A 438 -31.10 10.03 13.21
C GLY A 438 -30.74 9.92 14.68
#